data_AF-A0AAJ6K4B9-F1
#
_entry.id   AF-A0AAJ6K4B9-F1
#
_cell.length_a   1.000
_cell.length_b   1.000
_cell.length_c   1.000
_cell.angle_alpha   90.00
_cell.angle_beta   90.00
_cell.angle_gamma   90.00
#
_symmetry.space_group_name_H-M   'P 1'
#
loop_
_entity.id
_entity.type
_entity.pdbx_description
1 polymer ?
#
loop_
_entity_poly.entity_id
_entity_poly.type
_entity_poly.pdbx_seq_one_letter_code
_entity_poly.pdbx_strand_id
1 'polypeptide(L)'
;MFILETLLKNGKASICLLEGWKKNRLARDIGYYYRNLPIYAKVVSNSSLSNYQKLLKEISDEVKKIGGSGKIHGFIVDIDFYNHVMYDPDDNSITIYFATSTNSGRVVYKNLNNCLKKSRLEVLGRNREQLLSKYNSLIKKKELPILTGKKCRINTKKRGVKAKYRDSNVMKKFEYLLDSGIVRVWEDEILPKEIVGEVKTTRRMLEK
;
A
#
# COMPACT_ATOMS: atom_id res chain seq x y z
N MET A 1 16.91 -2.96 8.21
CA MET A 1 17.37 -1.80 7.42
C MET A 1 18.66 -2.20 6.72
N PHE A 2 18.85 -1.86 5.45
CA PHE A 2 20.13 -2.13 4.75
C PHE A 2 20.80 -0.81 4.37
N ILE A 3 22.03 -0.60 4.85
CA ILE A 3 22.82 0.59 4.59
C ILE A 3 24.04 0.21 3.76
N LEU A 4 24.27 0.95 2.68
CA LEU A 4 25.46 0.86 1.85
C LEU A 4 26.35 2.08 2.12
N GLU A 5 27.59 1.84 2.53
CA GLU A 5 28.63 2.86 2.57
C GLU A 5 29.35 2.94 1.22
N THR A 6 29.54 4.15 0.70
CA THR A 6 30.20 4.38 -0.59
C THR A 6 31.28 5.44 -0.44
N LEU A 7 32.45 5.20 -1.02
CA LEU A 7 33.52 6.19 -1.11
C LEU A 7 33.23 7.14 -2.27
N LEU A 8 33.16 8.44 -1.98
CA LEU A 8 33.02 9.49 -2.98
C LEU A 8 34.39 9.83 -3.59
N LYS A 9 34.37 10.43 -4.79
CA LYS A 9 35.59 10.85 -5.51
C LYS A 9 36.49 11.80 -4.72
N ASN A 10 35.95 12.50 -3.73
CA ASN A 10 36.69 13.41 -2.85
C ASN A 10 37.20 12.73 -1.56
N GLY A 11 37.19 11.40 -1.49
CA GLY A 11 37.65 10.61 -0.34
C GLY A 11 36.66 10.54 0.83
N LYS A 12 35.51 11.24 0.76
CA LYS A 12 34.50 11.19 1.83
C LYS A 12 33.60 9.96 1.69
N ALA A 13 33.24 9.33 2.80
CA ALA A 13 32.21 8.31 2.83
C ALA A 13 30.81 8.94 2.70
N SER A 14 29.92 8.25 1.97
CA SER A 14 28.50 8.55 1.85
C SER A 14 27.72 7.29 2.14
N ILE A 15 26.82 7.36 3.12
CA ILE A 15 25.93 6.25 3.42
C ILE A 15 24.59 6.41 2.69
N CYS A 16 24.05 5.27 2.23
CA CYS A 16 22.78 5.20 1.51
C CYS A 16 21.89 4.11 2.11
N LEU A 17 20.60 4.40 2.28
CA LEU A 17 19.57 3.40 2.53
C LEU A 17 19.22 2.69 1.22
N LEU A 18 19.20 1.36 1.24
CA LEU A 18 18.77 0.55 0.11
C LEU A 18 17.26 0.32 0.14
N GLU A 19 16.58 0.86 -0.88
CA GLU A 19 15.18 0.58 -1.18
C GLU A 19 15.13 -0.47 -2.29
N GLY A 20 15.65 -1.68 -2.02
CA GLY A 20 15.91 -2.69 -3.06
C GLY A 20 17.13 -2.27 -3.88
N TRP A 21 17.02 -2.18 -5.20
CA TRP A 21 18.12 -1.74 -6.07
C TRP A 21 18.37 -0.22 -6.00
N LYS A 22 17.41 0.56 -5.50
CA LYS A 22 17.52 2.02 -5.42
C LYS A 22 18.31 2.45 -4.18
N LYS A 23 19.25 3.38 -4.37
CA LYS A 23 20.06 4.00 -3.32
C LYS A 23 19.47 5.36 -2.94
N ASN A 24 19.08 5.53 -1.67
CA ASN A 24 18.64 6.81 -1.12
C ASN A 24 19.73 7.34 -0.17
N ARG A 25 20.35 8.47 -0.50
CA ARG A 25 21.40 9.07 0.34
C ARG A 25 20.82 9.44 1.70
N LEU A 26 21.55 9.12 2.76
CA LEU A 26 21.23 9.48 4.14
C LEU A 26 21.98 10.74 4.56
N ALA A 27 21.38 11.52 5.46
CA ALA A 27 21.89 12.83 5.86
C ALA A 27 22.77 12.79 7.12
N ARG A 28 22.60 11.75 7.95
CA ARG A 28 23.31 11.60 9.24
C ARG A 28 24.29 10.44 9.19
N ASP A 29 25.07 10.24 10.25
CA ASP A 29 25.97 9.10 10.38
C ASP A 29 25.22 7.78 10.65
N ILE A 30 25.88 6.65 10.41
CA ILE A 30 25.29 5.32 10.59
C ILE A 30 24.84 5.06 12.04
N GLY A 31 25.54 5.64 13.02
CA GLY A 31 25.23 5.51 14.44
C GLY A 31 23.90 6.14 14.80
N TYR A 32 23.53 7.27 14.19
CA TYR A 32 22.20 7.88 14.36
C TYR A 32 21.09 6.89 13.98
N TYR A 33 21.17 6.28 12.80
CA TYR A 33 20.15 5.35 12.33
C TYR A 33 20.09 4.10 13.20
N TYR A 34 21.24 3.55 13.58
CA TYR A 34 21.31 2.37 14.43
C TYR A 34 20.65 2.59 15.79
N ARG A 35 20.97 3.70 16.47
CA ARG A 35 20.38 4.03 17.78
C ARG A 35 18.87 4.25 17.73
N ASN A 36 18.39 4.87 16.66
CA ASN A 36 16.99 5.27 16.53
C ASN A 36 16.10 4.23 15.83
N LEU A 37 16.67 3.19 15.22
CA LEU A 37 15.94 2.18 14.46
C LEU A 37 14.81 1.50 15.27
N PRO A 38 15.00 1.07 16.53
CA PRO A 38 13.92 0.47 17.32
C PRO A 38 12.78 1.45 17.60
N ILE A 39 13.11 2.72 17.84
CA ILE A 39 12.13 3.78 18.10
C ILE A 39 11.33 4.07 16.83
N TYR A 40 12.02 4.22 15.69
CA TYR A 40 11.40 4.39 14.38
C TYR A 40 10.41 3.26 14.08
N ALA A 41 10.85 2.01 14.24
CA ALA A 41 10.01 0.84 14.00
C ALA A 41 8.77 0.83 14.89
N LYS A 42 8.93 1.17 16.18
CA LYS A 42 7.82 1.27 17.14
C LYS A 42 6.83 2.36 16.77
N VAL A 43 7.29 3.56 16.41
CA VAL A 43 6.40 4.68 16.06
C VAL A 43 5.61 4.36 14.79
N VAL A 44 6.25 3.83 13.75
CA VAL A 44 5.53 3.42 12.53
C VAL A 44 4.50 2.34 12.86
N SER A 45 4.87 1.32 13.64
CA SER A 45 3.97 0.22 14.01
C SER A 45 2.77 0.67 14.83
N ASN A 46 2.91 1.76 15.60
CA ASN A 46 1.84 2.32 16.43
C ASN A 46 1.06 3.45 15.73
N SER A 47 1.43 3.84 14.51
CA SER A 47 0.79 4.90 13.75
C SER A 47 -0.51 4.45 13.06
N SER A 48 -1.25 5.39 12.48
CA SER A 48 -2.42 5.12 11.63
C SER A 48 -2.12 4.18 10.45
N LEU A 49 -0.86 4.06 10.02
CA LEU A 49 -0.42 3.13 8.98
C LEU A 49 -0.75 1.67 9.34
N SER A 50 -0.65 1.31 10.63
CA SER A 50 -1.00 -0.03 11.11
C SER A 50 -2.50 -0.33 10.98
N ASN A 51 -3.35 0.67 11.24
CA ASN A 51 -4.80 0.55 11.07
C ASN A 51 -5.17 0.33 9.60
N TYR A 52 -4.52 1.08 8.69
CA TYR A 52 -4.71 0.88 7.26
C TYR A 52 -4.26 -0.51 6.81
N GLN A 53 -3.14 -0.99 7.32
CA GLN A 53 -2.67 -2.34 7.01
C GLN A 53 -3.62 -3.42 7.51
N LYS A 54 -4.20 -3.26 8.70
CA LYS A 54 -5.25 -4.18 9.20
C LYS A 54 -6.44 -4.22 8.25
N LEU A 55 -6.94 -3.07 7.80
CA LEU A 55 -8.05 -3.03 6.85
C LEU A 55 -7.68 -3.64 5.49
N LEU A 56 -6.46 -3.41 4.99
CA LEU A 56 -5.97 -4.04 3.76
C LEU A 56 -5.87 -5.57 3.89
N LYS A 57 -5.49 -6.09 5.06
CA LYS A 57 -5.53 -7.54 5.37
C LYS A 57 -6.97 -8.05 5.35
N GLU A 58 -7.93 -7.33 5.92
CA GLU A 58 -9.34 -7.72 5.84
C GLU A 58 -9.88 -7.73 4.40
N ILE A 59 -9.50 -6.74 3.58
CA ILE A 59 -9.82 -6.72 2.14
C ILE A 59 -9.16 -7.93 1.44
N SER A 60 -7.89 -8.21 1.73
CA SER A 60 -7.16 -9.37 1.22
C SER A 60 -7.88 -10.67 1.55
N ASP A 61 -8.36 -10.82 2.78
CA ASP A 61 -9.08 -12.01 3.22
C ASP A 61 -10.41 -12.17 2.50
N GLU A 62 -11.19 -11.09 2.32
CA GLU A 62 -12.42 -11.14 1.52
C GLU A 62 -12.15 -11.49 0.05
N VAL A 63 -11.06 -10.96 -0.54
CA VAL A 63 -10.65 -11.30 -1.90
C VAL A 63 -10.21 -12.76 -2.01
N LYS A 64 -9.48 -13.30 -1.03
CA LYS A 64 -9.09 -14.72 -1.01
C LYS A 64 -10.30 -15.64 -0.83
N LYS A 65 -11.27 -15.26 0.02
CA LYS A 65 -12.52 -16.03 0.24
C LYS A 65 -13.29 -16.27 -1.06
N ILE A 66 -13.36 -15.27 -1.93
CA ILE A 66 -14.02 -15.42 -3.25
C ILE A 66 -13.16 -16.20 -4.25
N GLY A 67 -11.87 -16.42 -3.97
CA GLY A 67 -10.93 -17.15 -4.83
C GLY A 67 -9.96 -16.27 -5.63
N GLY A 68 -9.81 -15.00 -5.24
CA GLY A 68 -8.81 -14.10 -5.81
C GLY A 68 -7.44 -14.22 -5.14
N SER A 69 -6.47 -13.47 -5.65
CA SER A 69 -5.08 -13.44 -5.17
C SER A 69 -4.93 -12.89 -3.74
N GLY A 70 -5.57 -11.75 -3.46
CA GLY A 70 -5.45 -11.03 -2.20
C GLY A 70 -4.07 -10.42 -1.96
N LYS A 71 -3.20 -10.34 -2.98
CA LYS A 71 -1.88 -9.71 -2.84
C LYS A 71 -2.04 -8.22 -2.55
N ILE A 72 -1.41 -7.77 -1.46
CA ILE A 72 -1.36 -6.35 -1.05
C ILE A 72 -0.12 -5.71 -1.69
N HIS A 73 -0.25 -4.44 -2.13
CA HIS A 73 0.89 -3.61 -2.52
C HIS A 73 0.57 -2.12 -2.35
N GLY A 74 0.87 -1.58 -1.17
CA GLY A 74 0.41 -0.26 -0.76
C GLY A 74 -1.08 -0.29 -0.43
N PHE A 75 -1.88 0.62 -1.02
CA PHE A 75 -3.33 0.67 -0.80
C PHE A 75 -4.14 -0.21 -1.76
N ILE A 76 -3.49 -1.09 -2.51
CA ILE A 76 -4.13 -1.90 -3.55
C ILE A 76 -4.07 -3.37 -3.15
N VAL A 77 -5.20 -4.05 -3.32
CA VAL A 77 -5.35 -5.50 -3.15
C VAL A 77 -5.77 -6.12 -4.48
N ASP A 78 -4.99 -7.08 -4.96
CA ASP A 78 -5.22 -7.75 -6.24
C ASP A 78 -6.31 -8.82 -6.12
N ILE A 79 -7.33 -8.73 -6.96
CA ILE A 79 -8.27 -9.84 -7.21
C ILE A 79 -7.58 -10.83 -8.15
N ASP A 80 -7.03 -10.31 -9.23
CA ASP A 80 -6.10 -10.99 -10.14
C ASP A 80 -5.07 -9.98 -10.66
N PHE A 81 -4.33 -10.33 -11.70
CA PHE A 81 -3.30 -9.46 -12.25
C PHE A 81 -3.83 -8.13 -12.81
N TYR A 82 -5.08 -8.07 -13.28
CA TYR A 82 -5.67 -6.90 -13.92
C TYR A 82 -6.80 -6.25 -13.12
N ASN A 83 -7.44 -7.00 -12.21
CA ASN A 83 -8.57 -6.57 -11.41
C ASN A 83 -8.11 -6.33 -9.97
N HIS A 84 -8.45 -5.16 -9.43
CA HIS A 84 -7.93 -4.71 -8.15
C HIS A 84 -9.02 -4.02 -7.31
N VAL A 85 -8.80 -4.01 -6.00
CA VAL A 85 -9.53 -3.20 -5.01
C VAL A 85 -8.52 -2.21 -4.43
N MET A 86 -8.73 -0.92 -4.65
CA MET A 86 -7.94 0.14 -4.02
C MET A 86 -8.69 0.71 -2.83
N TYR A 87 -8.04 0.77 -1.68
CA TYR A 87 -8.52 1.50 -0.52
C TYR A 87 -8.10 2.98 -0.58
N ASP A 88 -8.99 3.89 -0.20
CA ASP A 88 -8.69 5.30 0.00
C ASP A 88 -8.90 5.65 1.48
N PRO A 89 -7.82 5.96 2.23
CA PRO A 89 -7.92 6.26 3.65
C PRO A 89 -8.61 7.60 3.94
N ASP A 90 -8.59 8.57 3.01
CA ASP A 90 -9.12 9.92 3.25
C ASP A 90 -10.63 9.92 3.46
N ASP A 91 -11.34 9.05 2.74
CA ASP A 91 -12.81 9.01 2.72
C ASP A 91 -13.38 7.62 3.07
N ASN A 92 -12.51 6.74 3.59
CA ASN A 92 -12.80 5.34 3.93
C ASN A 92 -13.58 4.61 2.82
N SER A 93 -13.12 4.77 1.57
CA SER A 93 -13.75 4.15 0.41
C SER A 93 -12.87 3.08 -0.24
N ILE A 94 -13.51 2.19 -0.98
CA ILE A 94 -12.84 1.26 -1.90
C ILE A 94 -13.23 1.58 -3.33
N THR A 95 -12.26 1.51 -4.24
CA THR A 95 -12.48 1.60 -5.68
C THR A 95 -12.16 0.25 -6.32
N ILE A 96 -13.13 -0.34 -7.01
CA ILE A 96 -12.95 -1.61 -7.71
C ILE A 96 -12.71 -1.30 -9.18
N TYR A 97 -11.57 -1.73 -9.71
CA TYR A 97 -11.19 -1.35 -11.07
C TYR A 97 -10.36 -2.42 -11.79
N PHE A 98 -10.40 -2.34 -13.10
CA PHE A 98 -9.52 -3.05 -14.02
C PHE A 98 -8.43 -2.07 -14.50
N ALA A 99 -7.20 -2.53 -14.70
CA ALA A 99 -6.12 -1.77 -15.33
C ALA A 99 -5.17 -2.68 -16.13
N THR A 100 -4.72 -2.24 -17.30
CA THR A 100 -3.70 -2.98 -18.08
C THR A 100 -2.28 -2.60 -17.72
N SER A 101 -2.08 -1.45 -17.08
CA SER A 101 -0.80 -1.02 -16.54
C SER A 101 -0.99 -0.05 -15.37
N THR A 102 0.10 0.27 -14.67
CA THR A 102 0.11 1.31 -13.63
C THR A 102 -0.36 2.67 -14.15
N ASN A 103 -0.31 2.95 -15.45
CA ASN A 103 -0.58 4.29 -15.98
C ASN A 103 -1.76 4.39 -16.96
N SER A 104 -2.28 3.27 -17.48
CA SER A 104 -3.26 3.26 -18.58
C SER A 104 -4.32 2.15 -18.45
N GLY A 105 -5.33 2.20 -19.33
CA GLY A 105 -6.31 1.12 -19.47
C GLY A 105 -7.32 0.95 -18.33
N ARG A 106 -7.54 1.99 -17.50
CA ARG A 106 -8.39 1.87 -16.30
C ARG A 106 -9.89 1.87 -16.59
N VAL A 107 -10.60 0.92 -15.98
CA VAL A 107 -12.07 0.85 -15.94
C VAL A 107 -12.52 0.68 -14.49
N VAL A 108 -13.17 1.70 -13.92
CA VAL A 108 -13.77 1.62 -12.58
C VAL A 108 -15.16 1.00 -12.66
N TYR A 109 -15.47 0.08 -11.76
CA TYR A 109 -16.74 -0.62 -11.67
C TYR A 109 -17.59 -0.09 -10.53
N LYS A 110 -18.93 -0.15 -10.70
CA LYS A 110 -19.88 0.29 -9.67
C LYS A 110 -19.86 -0.60 -8.42
N ASN A 111 -19.47 -1.86 -8.57
CA ASN A 111 -19.37 -2.86 -7.51
C ASN A 111 -18.60 -4.09 -8.04
N LEU A 112 -18.29 -5.03 -7.14
CA LEU A 112 -17.54 -6.23 -7.50
C LEU A 112 -18.30 -7.13 -8.48
N ASN A 113 -19.62 -7.23 -8.36
CA ASN A 113 -20.45 -8.00 -9.30
C ASN A 113 -20.26 -7.51 -10.76
N ASN A 114 -20.28 -6.19 -10.97
CA ASN A 114 -20.04 -5.60 -12.27
C ASN A 114 -18.59 -5.83 -12.76
N CYS A 115 -17.61 -5.80 -11.86
CA CYS A 115 -16.23 -6.13 -12.19
C CYS A 115 -16.12 -7.59 -12.68
N LEU A 116 -16.56 -8.55 -11.87
CA LEU A 116 -16.54 -9.97 -12.20
C LEU A 116 -17.34 -10.29 -13.47
N LYS A 117 -18.41 -9.54 -13.76
CA LYS A 117 -19.23 -9.73 -14.97
C LYS A 117 -18.72 -9.01 -16.22
N LYS A 118 -17.96 -7.92 -16.11
CA LYS A 118 -17.65 -7.05 -17.26
C LYS A 118 -16.15 -6.80 -17.44
N SER A 119 -15.29 -7.44 -16.66
CA SER A 119 -13.85 -7.33 -16.83
C SER A 119 -13.46 -7.76 -18.25
N ARG A 120 -12.66 -6.92 -18.90
CA ARG A 120 -12.44 -6.95 -20.36
C ARG A 120 -11.45 -8.00 -20.83
N LEU A 121 -10.72 -8.64 -19.92
CA LEU A 121 -9.76 -9.68 -20.28
C LEU A 121 -10.23 -11.03 -19.77
N GLU A 122 -10.14 -12.04 -20.64
CA GLU A 122 -10.38 -13.46 -20.40
C GLU A 122 -9.44 -14.07 -19.35
N VAL A 123 -8.72 -13.29 -18.55
CA VAL A 123 -7.81 -13.80 -17.50
C VAL A 123 -8.55 -14.14 -16.20
N LEU A 124 -9.79 -13.68 -16.02
CA LEU A 124 -10.73 -14.40 -15.15
C LEU A 124 -11.04 -15.81 -15.73
N GLY A 125 -10.76 -16.04 -17.02
CA GLY A 125 -11.03 -17.23 -17.83
C GLY A 125 -10.19 -18.44 -17.40
N ARG A 126 -10.65 -18.97 -16.28
CA ARG A 126 -10.85 -20.37 -15.91
C ARG A 126 -11.67 -20.44 -14.61
N ASN A 127 -11.69 -19.34 -13.85
CA ASN A 127 -12.34 -19.26 -12.54
C ASN A 127 -13.42 -18.17 -12.43
N ARG A 128 -13.78 -17.42 -13.49
CA ARG A 128 -14.78 -16.33 -13.42
C ARG A 128 -16.10 -16.79 -12.82
N GLU A 129 -16.61 -17.92 -13.32
CA GLU A 129 -17.86 -18.50 -12.86
C GLU A 129 -17.73 -18.99 -11.41
N GLN A 130 -16.59 -19.56 -11.05
CA GLN A 130 -16.30 -19.99 -9.67
C GLN A 130 -16.23 -18.80 -8.71
N LEU A 131 -15.52 -17.73 -9.09
CA LEU A 131 -15.42 -16.46 -8.36
C LEU A 131 -16.80 -15.84 -8.19
N LEU A 132 -17.58 -15.76 -9.26
CA LEU A 132 -18.93 -15.19 -9.23
C LEU A 132 -19.88 -16.04 -8.38
N SER A 133 -19.79 -17.37 -8.48
CA SER A 133 -20.58 -18.32 -7.69
C SER A 133 -20.25 -18.20 -6.19
N LYS A 134 -18.96 -18.25 -5.84
CA LYS A 134 -18.48 -18.04 -4.46
C LYS A 134 -18.90 -16.67 -3.93
N TYR A 135 -18.69 -15.61 -4.69
CA TYR A 135 -19.12 -14.26 -4.34
C TYR A 135 -20.62 -14.19 -4.04
N ASN A 136 -21.47 -14.72 -4.93
CA ASN A 136 -22.92 -14.73 -4.73
C ASN A 136 -23.33 -15.53 -3.48
N SER A 137 -22.67 -16.67 -3.21
CA SER A 137 -22.90 -17.46 -2.01
C SER A 137 -22.53 -16.68 -0.74
N LEU A 138 -21.35 -16.06 -0.72
CA LEU A 138 -20.84 -15.32 0.44
C LEU A 138 -21.62 -14.03 0.72
N ILE A 139 -22.16 -13.36 -0.30
CA ILE A 139 -23.08 -12.23 -0.10
C ILE A 139 -24.33 -12.67 0.64
N LYS A 140 -24.94 -13.80 0.25
CA LYS A 140 -26.15 -14.33 0.92
C LYS A 140 -25.87 -14.60 2.39
N LYS A 141 -24.67 -15.08 2.70
CA LYS A 141 -24.18 -15.30 4.08
C LYS A 141 -23.72 -14.03 4.80
N LYS A 142 -23.70 -12.87 4.12
CA LYS A 142 -23.22 -11.58 4.63
C LYS A 142 -21.74 -11.60 5.07
N GLU A 143 -20.91 -12.44 4.45
CA GLU A 143 -19.49 -12.65 4.82
C GLU A 143 -18.49 -11.72 4.11
N LEU A 144 -18.98 -10.77 3.30
CA LEU A 144 -18.16 -9.83 2.53
C LEU A 144 -18.51 -8.36 2.84
N PRO A 145 -18.46 -7.91 4.11
CA PRO A 145 -18.88 -6.57 4.49
C PRO A 145 -18.09 -5.44 3.78
N ILE A 146 -16.84 -5.64 3.41
CA ILE A 146 -16.04 -4.61 2.73
C ILE A 146 -16.34 -4.60 1.23
N LEU A 147 -16.23 -5.75 0.55
CA LEU A 147 -16.43 -5.85 -0.90
C LEU A 147 -17.88 -5.57 -1.35
N THR A 148 -18.84 -5.64 -0.42
CA THR A 148 -20.24 -5.25 -0.66
C THR A 148 -20.54 -3.80 -0.32
N GLY A 149 -19.56 -3.07 0.22
CA GLY A 149 -19.70 -1.65 0.53
C GLY A 149 -20.37 -1.35 1.87
N LYS A 150 -20.54 -2.34 2.75
CA LYS A 150 -21.17 -2.14 4.07
C LYS A 150 -20.22 -1.53 5.10
N LYS A 151 -18.95 -1.94 5.08
CA LYS A 151 -17.90 -1.43 5.99
C LYS A 151 -17.13 -0.24 5.40
N CYS A 152 -16.92 -0.23 4.08
CA CYS A 152 -16.25 0.84 3.35
C CYS A 152 -17.15 1.31 2.22
N ARG A 153 -17.19 2.62 1.94
CA ARG A 153 -18.01 3.12 0.82
C ARG A 153 -17.44 2.65 -0.51
N ILE A 154 -18.25 2.26 -1.49
CA ILE A 154 -17.76 2.00 -2.84
C ILE A 154 -17.66 3.32 -3.62
N ASN A 155 -16.45 3.68 -4.03
CA ASN A 155 -16.20 4.81 -4.93
C ASN A 155 -16.28 4.33 -6.38
N THR A 156 -17.11 5.01 -7.17
CA THR A 156 -17.37 4.69 -8.57
C THR A 156 -16.79 5.73 -9.53
N LYS A 157 -16.16 6.79 -9.00
CA LYS A 157 -15.56 7.87 -9.79
C LYS A 157 -14.18 7.43 -10.30
N LYS A 158 -13.90 7.69 -11.57
CA LYS A 158 -12.58 7.46 -12.18
C LYS A 158 -11.50 8.42 -11.65
N ARG A 159 -11.91 9.64 -11.27
CA ARG A 159 -11.01 10.66 -10.71
C ARG A 159 -10.58 10.22 -9.29
N GLY A 160 -9.28 10.22 -9.03
CA GLY A 160 -8.71 9.88 -7.72
C GLY A 160 -7.72 8.72 -7.79
N VAL A 161 -8.07 7.63 -8.47
CA VAL A 161 -7.25 6.40 -8.51
C VAL A 161 -5.80 6.68 -8.93
N LYS A 162 -5.58 7.41 -10.04
CA LYS A 162 -4.22 7.74 -10.52
C LYS A 162 -3.44 8.65 -9.55
N ALA A 163 -4.10 9.64 -8.95
CA ALA A 163 -3.45 10.56 -8.02
C ALA A 163 -2.94 9.83 -6.77
N LYS A 164 -3.70 8.83 -6.32
CA LYS A 164 -3.42 8.04 -5.12
C LYS A 164 -2.34 6.97 -5.27
N TYR A 165 -1.88 6.68 -6.49
CA TYR A 165 -0.73 5.77 -6.68
C TYR A 165 0.55 6.30 -6.02
N ARG A 166 0.71 7.62 -5.92
CA ARG A 166 1.86 8.21 -5.22
C ARG A 166 1.84 7.81 -3.74
N ASP A 167 0.71 8.00 -3.09
CA ASP A 167 0.54 7.71 -1.66
C ASP A 167 0.60 6.20 -1.41
N SER A 168 0.00 5.40 -2.30
CA SER A 168 0.11 3.94 -2.29
C SER A 168 1.56 3.46 -2.40
N ASN A 169 2.38 4.10 -3.23
CA ASN A 169 3.80 3.76 -3.35
C ASN A 169 4.59 4.12 -2.09
N VAL A 170 4.21 5.19 -1.38
CA VAL A 170 4.79 5.51 -0.07
C VAL A 170 4.39 4.45 0.95
N MET A 171 3.09 4.11 1.05
CA MET A 171 2.58 3.07 1.93
C MET A 171 3.29 1.72 1.69
N LYS A 172 3.52 1.36 0.42
CA LYS A 172 4.22 0.13 0.05
C LYS A 172 5.64 0.04 0.64
N LYS A 173 6.31 1.17 0.92
CA LYS A 173 7.63 1.14 1.58
C LYS A 173 7.51 0.81 3.06
N PHE A 174 6.47 1.32 3.73
CA PHE A 174 6.17 1.02 5.13
C PHE A 174 5.64 -0.39 5.31
N GLU A 175 4.95 -0.95 4.31
CA GLU A 175 4.49 -2.35 4.31
C GLU A 175 5.63 -3.34 4.61
N TYR A 176 6.84 -3.14 4.06
CA TYR A 176 8.00 -4.00 4.37
C TYR A 176 8.42 -3.96 5.83
N LEU A 177 8.28 -2.80 6.49
CA LEU A 177 8.57 -2.69 7.91
C LEU A 177 7.50 -3.44 8.71
N LEU A 178 6.23 -3.26 8.36
CA LEU A 178 5.13 -3.84 9.11
C LEU A 178 4.98 -5.36 8.90
N ASP A 179 5.25 -5.88 7.70
CA ASP A 179 5.10 -7.30 7.38
C ASP A 179 6.39 -8.12 7.53
N SER A 180 7.57 -7.49 7.42
CA SER A 180 8.85 -8.22 7.44
C SER A 180 9.90 -7.63 8.37
N GLY A 181 9.59 -6.55 9.10
CA GLY A 181 10.56 -5.86 9.96
C GLY A 181 11.66 -5.11 9.19
N ILE A 182 11.50 -4.91 7.88
CA ILE A 182 12.53 -4.31 7.02
C ILE A 182 12.21 -2.84 6.75
N VAL A 183 12.98 -1.94 7.35
CA VAL A 183 12.98 -0.51 7.01
C VAL A 183 13.59 -0.27 5.62
N ARG A 184 12.77 0.25 4.69
CA ARG A 184 13.15 0.64 3.31
C ARG A 184 12.98 2.13 3.02
N VAL A 185 12.37 2.87 3.92
CA VAL A 185 12.22 4.33 3.89
C VAL A 185 12.55 4.86 5.29
N TRP A 186 13.15 6.04 5.36
CA TRP A 186 13.44 6.71 6.61
C TRP A 186 13.04 8.18 6.48
N GLU A 187 12.16 8.63 7.35
CA GLU A 187 11.71 10.02 7.42
C GLU A 187 11.88 10.47 8.86
N ASP A 188 12.79 11.42 9.11
CA ASP A 188 13.06 11.92 10.47
C ASP A 188 11.80 12.53 11.11
N GLU A 189 10.88 13.08 10.30
CA GLU A 189 9.60 13.65 10.75
C GLU A 189 8.69 12.65 11.50
N ILE A 190 8.92 11.35 11.34
CA ILE A 190 8.17 10.30 12.06
C ILE A 190 8.69 10.14 13.49
N LEU A 191 9.94 10.50 13.76
CA LEU A 191 10.51 10.36 15.10
C LEU A 191 10.02 11.48 16.04
N PRO A 192 9.93 11.21 17.36
CA PRO A 192 9.72 12.24 18.37
C PRO A 192 10.70 13.40 18.22
N LYS A 193 10.21 14.64 18.40
CA LYS A 193 11.00 15.86 18.17
C LYS A 193 12.27 15.91 19.03
N GLU A 194 12.23 15.31 20.22
CA GLU A 194 13.32 15.23 21.18
C GLU A 194 14.52 14.43 20.64
N ILE A 195 14.28 13.51 19.70
CA ILE A 195 15.31 12.64 19.10
C ILE A 195 15.95 13.29 17.88
N VAL A 196 15.14 14.01 17.10
CA VAL A 196 15.56 14.61 15.83
C VAL A 196 16.41 15.86 16.09
N GLY A 197 16.14 16.59 17.18
CA GLY A 197 16.67 17.95 17.39
C GLY A 197 16.07 18.95 16.39
N GLU A 198 16.39 20.24 16.50
CA GLU A 198 15.96 21.24 15.50
C GLU A 198 16.59 20.95 14.13
N VAL A 199 15.87 20.19 13.30
CA VAL A 199 16.16 20.09 11.87
C VAL A 199 15.34 21.15 11.15
N LYS A 200 16.03 22.07 10.47
CA LYS A 200 15.41 22.91 9.44
C LYS A 200 15.02 22.01 8.26
N THR A 201 13.84 21.42 8.31
CA THR A 201 13.38 20.50 7.25
C THR A 201 12.86 21.27 6.05
N THR A 202 13.58 21.20 4.92
CA THR A 202 13.10 21.59 3.60
C THR A 202 12.36 20.41 2.96
N ARG A 203 11.08 20.21 3.32
CA ARG A 203 9.96 19.71 2.48
C ARG A 203 8.86 19.12 3.35
N ARG A 204 7.77 19.89 3.45
CA ARG A 204 6.51 19.54 4.09
C ARG A 204 5.76 18.51 3.23
N MET A 205 5.64 17.26 3.66
CA MET A 205 4.67 16.31 3.11
C MET A 205 4.11 15.48 4.26
N LEU A 206 2.79 15.65 4.49
CA LEU A 206 1.89 14.93 5.40
C LEU A 206 1.39 15.75 6.61
N GLU A 207 0.83 16.92 6.32
CA GLU A 207 -0.31 17.46 7.06
C GLU A 207 -1.44 17.68 6.05
N LYS A 208 -2.43 16.78 6.03
CA LYS A 208 -3.86 17.00 5.75
C LYS A 208 -4.56 15.66 5.67
#